data_AF-A0ABD4DQ47-F1
#
_entry.id   AF-A0ABD4DQ47-F1
#
_cell.length_a   1.000
_cell.length_b   1.000
_cell.length_c   1.000
_cell.angle_alpha   90.00
_cell.angle_beta   90.00
_cell.angle_gamma   90.00
#
_symmetry.space_group_name_H-M   'P 1'
#
loop_
_entity.id
_entity.type
_entity.pdbx_description
1 polymer ?
#
loop_
_entity_poly.entity_id
_entity_poly.type
_entity_poly.pdbx_seq_one_letter_code
_entity_poly.pdbx_strand_id
1 'polypeptide(L)'
;MPKNYTFEIRETFGKKYLKVFLKDGIDPENIANHLQQLASVHKSNVTKQKSGNIDLTIYPSKLYEIEETQDEVALTLENYFNGSPVDPQFVDQTVTGVSEKAFYQVIDYMNILGKNLEGFKSLNVRFDEERYRDYFIPFLNSISKNHSAKGEVFNRNGKTDILMFDNNGNNLFIAECKLWKGEKYLIDGLNQLLSNYVNWRDEKVALVIFNRDTKNFTDVIEKSRNAILAHELCEGLVNQRAQTNFTFSFKNPDDPNKKILVELVLFNFA
;
A
#
# COMPACT_ATOMS: atom_id res chain seq x y z
N MET A 1 5.63 5.27 -26.55
CA MET A 1 4.85 6.43 -26.04
C MET A 1 5.84 7.50 -25.56
N PRO A 2 5.52 8.79 -25.67
CA PRO A 2 6.38 9.85 -25.11
C PRO A 2 6.52 9.66 -23.59
N LYS A 3 7.74 9.77 -23.04
CA LYS A 3 7.93 9.72 -21.58
C LYS A 3 7.34 10.99 -20.95
N ASN A 4 6.54 10.83 -19.90
CA ASN A 4 5.96 11.97 -19.14
C ASN A 4 6.99 12.67 -18.25
N TYR A 5 8.10 11.99 -17.95
CA TYR A 5 9.16 12.50 -17.11
C TYR A 5 10.53 11.92 -17.49
N THR A 6 11.60 12.61 -17.08
CA THR A 6 12.98 12.10 -17.09
C THR A 6 13.69 12.55 -15.81
N PHE A 7 14.84 11.96 -15.49
CA PHE A 7 15.59 12.29 -14.28
C PHE A 7 17.10 12.38 -14.53
N GLU A 8 17.78 13.13 -13.66
CA GLU A 8 19.23 13.34 -13.66
C GLU A 8 19.73 13.45 -12.22
N ILE A 9 20.72 12.64 -11.84
CA ILE A 9 21.41 12.79 -10.55
C ILE A 9 22.41 13.94 -10.67
N ARG A 10 22.35 14.88 -9.73
CA ARG A 10 23.26 16.02 -9.64
C ARG A 10 23.92 16.06 -8.28
N GLU A 11 25.05 16.76 -8.19
CA GLU A 11 25.80 16.93 -6.96
C GLU A 11 26.16 18.40 -6.76
N THR A 12 26.04 18.88 -5.52
CA THR A 12 26.48 20.23 -5.15
C THR A 12 26.97 20.21 -3.70
N PHE A 13 28.19 20.72 -3.48
CA PHE A 13 28.88 20.67 -2.17
C PHE A 13 28.94 19.26 -1.54
N GLY A 14 29.22 18.23 -2.35
CA GLY A 14 29.29 16.84 -1.86
C GLY A 14 27.95 16.21 -1.54
N LYS A 15 26.83 16.89 -1.83
CA LYS A 15 25.47 16.37 -1.62
C LYS A 15 24.82 16.06 -2.95
N LYS A 16 24.49 14.79 -3.16
CA LYS A 16 23.72 14.34 -4.32
C LYS A 16 22.23 14.66 -4.14
N TYR A 17 21.56 14.99 -5.23
CA TYR A 17 20.12 15.19 -5.32
C TYR A 17 19.62 14.76 -6.70
N LEU A 18 18.32 14.46 -6.80
CA LEU A 18 17.70 14.02 -8.03
C LEU A 18 16.94 15.19 -8.65
N LYS A 19 17.25 15.50 -9.91
CA LYS A 19 16.41 16.35 -10.74
C LYS A 19 15.38 15.52 -11.48
N VAL A 20 14.12 15.94 -11.40
CA VAL A 20 13.01 15.33 -12.15
C VAL A 20 12.45 16.39 -13.11
N PHE A 21 12.53 16.09 -14.40
CA PHE A 21 11.96 16.92 -15.46
C PHE A 21 10.61 16.37 -15.86
N LEU A 22 9.57 17.20 -15.77
CA LEU A 22 8.21 16.85 -16.14
C LEU A 22 7.89 17.41 -17.52
N LYS A 23 7.05 16.70 -18.28
CA LYS A 23 6.47 17.19 -19.53
C LYS A 23 5.51 18.37 -19.26
N ASP A 24 5.40 19.28 -20.22
CA ASP A 24 4.46 20.40 -20.15
C ASP A 24 3.01 19.95 -19.94
N GLY A 25 2.27 20.74 -19.15
CA GLY A 25 0.86 20.48 -18.81
C GLY A 25 0.64 19.60 -17.57
N ILE A 26 1.71 19.11 -16.94
CA ILE A 26 1.66 18.37 -15.67
C ILE A 26 1.71 19.36 -14.50
N ASP A 27 0.85 19.15 -13.50
CA ASP A 27 0.88 19.94 -12.26
C ASP A 27 2.09 19.53 -11.39
N PRO A 28 3.13 20.37 -11.26
CA PRO A 28 4.34 20.03 -10.54
C PRO A 28 4.14 20.03 -9.02
N GLU A 29 3.19 20.80 -8.49
CA GLU A 29 2.94 20.88 -7.05
C GLU A 29 2.33 19.57 -6.55
N ASN A 30 1.37 19.02 -7.30
CA ASN A 30 0.75 17.74 -6.95
C ASN A 30 1.79 16.62 -6.92
N ILE A 31 2.66 16.54 -7.93
CA ILE A 31 3.72 15.54 -7.98
C ILE A 31 4.73 15.78 -6.85
N ALA A 32 5.13 17.03 -6.59
CA ALA A 32 6.07 17.33 -5.52
C ALA A 32 5.54 16.87 -4.16
N ASN A 33 4.26 17.12 -3.87
CA ASN A 33 3.59 16.68 -2.66
C ASN A 33 3.53 15.15 -2.55
N HIS A 34 3.31 14.46 -3.65
CA HIS A 34 3.29 12.99 -3.68
C HIS A 34 4.69 12.42 -3.40
N LEU A 35 5.72 12.92 -4.10
CA LEU A 35 7.11 12.51 -3.90
C LEU A 35 7.63 12.84 -2.49
N GLN A 36 7.11 13.89 -1.85
CA GLN A 36 7.49 14.27 -0.47
C GLN A 36 7.09 13.21 0.57
N GLN A 37 6.14 12.32 0.27
CA GLN A 37 5.70 11.26 1.17
C GLN A 37 6.55 9.99 1.11
N LEU A 38 7.48 9.91 0.15
CA LEU A 38 8.33 8.73 -0.04
C LEU A 38 9.37 8.61 1.08
N ALA A 39 9.64 7.39 1.53
CA ALA A 39 10.53 7.16 2.66
C ALA A 39 11.97 7.59 2.35
N SER A 40 12.42 7.40 1.10
CA SER A 40 13.74 7.85 0.66
C SER A 40 13.83 9.35 0.38
N VAL A 41 12.73 10.11 0.46
CA VAL A 41 12.71 11.54 0.14
C VAL A 41 12.67 12.37 1.41
N HIS A 42 13.74 13.11 1.66
CA HIS A 42 13.77 14.11 2.73
C HIS A 42 12.98 15.35 2.35
N LYS A 43 13.16 15.82 1.11
CA LYS A 43 12.54 17.05 0.63
C LYS A 43 12.30 17.01 -0.87
N SER A 44 11.11 17.42 -1.29
CA SER A 44 10.71 17.59 -2.68
C SER A 44 10.35 19.04 -2.95
N ASN A 45 11.08 19.71 -3.85
CA ASN A 45 10.89 21.12 -4.16
C ASN A 45 10.50 21.33 -5.62
N VAL A 46 9.46 22.12 -5.86
CA VAL A 46 9.19 22.71 -7.18
C VAL A 46 10.20 23.80 -7.46
N THR A 47 10.88 23.72 -8.59
CA THR A 47 11.92 24.66 -9.01
C THR A 47 11.53 25.28 -10.35
N LYS A 48 11.53 26.61 -10.44
CA LYS A 48 11.28 27.34 -11.69
C LYS A 48 12.61 27.64 -12.36
N GLN A 49 12.82 27.07 -13.55
CA GLN A 49 14.01 27.34 -14.35
C GLN A 49 13.90 28.70 -15.03
N LYS A 50 15.06 29.29 -15.36
CA LYS A 50 15.13 30.55 -16.11
C LYS A 50 14.47 30.46 -17.49
N SER A 51 14.38 29.25 -18.07
CA SER A 51 13.69 28.98 -19.34
C SER A 51 12.17 29.00 -19.25
N GLY A 52 11.58 29.10 -18.05
CA GLY A 52 10.14 28.97 -17.81
C GLY A 52 9.68 27.54 -17.49
N ASN A 53 10.53 26.54 -17.73
CA ASN A 53 10.23 25.14 -17.39
C ASN A 53 10.19 24.96 -15.87
N ILE A 54 9.31 24.08 -15.40
CA ILE A 54 9.21 23.72 -13.99
C ILE A 54 9.72 22.30 -13.81
N ASP A 55 10.70 22.12 -12.93
CA ASP A 55 11.28 20.83 -12.60
C ASP A 55 11.29 20.61 -11.08
N LEU A 56 11.37 19.36 -10.65
CA LEU A 56 11.42 19.02 -9.23
C LEU A 56 12.86 18.76 -8.80
N THR A 57 13.20 19.19 -7.59
CA THR A 57 14.47 18.88 -6.93
C THR A 57 14.18 18.01 -5.73
N ILE A 58 14.63 16.76 -5.77
CA ILE A 58 14.38 15.76 -4.74
C ILE A 58 15.67 15.50 -3.97
N TYR A 59 15.62 15.71 -2.66
CA TYR A 59 16.73 15.49 -1.75
C TYR A 59 16.52 14.15 -1.04
N PRO A 60 17.52 13.24 -1.08
CA PRO A 60 17.41 11.94 -0.44
C PRO A 60 17.42 12.07 1.10
N SER A 61 16.70 11.18 1.77
CA SER A 61 16.80 10.91 3.20
C SER A 61 18.15 10.30 3.53
N LYS A 62 18.71 10.63 4.71
CA LYS A 62 20.10 10.26 5.08
C LYS A 62 20.41 8.76 5.07
N LEU A 63 19.38 7.92 5.18
CA LEU A 63 19.51 6.46 5.25
C LEU A 63 19.41 5.78 3.88
N TYR A 64 19.29 6.56 2.80
CA TYR A 64 19.07 6.07 1.45
C TYR A 64 20.14 6.62 0.51
N GLU A 65 20.65 5.76 -0.35
CA GLU A 65 21.52 6.17 -1.45
C GLU A 65 20.71 6.88 -2.53
N ILE A 66 21.35 7.77 -3.31
CA ILE A 66 20.62 8.55 -4.33
C ILE A 66 20.01 7.65 -5.40
N GLU A 67 20.65 6.52 -5.70
CA GLU A 67 20.15 5.53 -6.65
C GLU A 67 18.89 4.84 -6.12
N GLU A 68 18.80 4.59 -4.80
CA GLU A 68 17.57 4.07 -4.17
C GLU A 68 16.44 5.11 -4.23
N THR A 69 16.74 6.38 -3.98
CA THR A 69 15.78 7.46 -4.13
C THR A 69 15.31 7.61 -5.57
N GLN A 70 16.21 7.47 -6.55
CA GLN A 70 15.83 7.49 -7.95
C GLN A 70 14.89 6.34 -8.31
N ASP A 71 15.18 5.12 -7.84
CA ASP A 71 14.34 3.95 -8.10
C ASP A 71 12.94 4.14 -7.49
N GLU A 72 12.83 4.60 -6.24
CA GLU A 72 11.54 4.86 -5.58
C GLU A 72 10.76 5.99 -6.25
N VAL A 73 11.43 7.09 -6.63
CA VAL A 73 10.81 8.20 -7.37
C VAL A 73 10.34 7.75 -8.75
N ALA A 74 11.14 6.95 -9.46
CA ALA A 74 10.78 6.45 -10.79
C ALA A 74 9.55 5.53 -10.72
N LEU A 75 9.54 4.56 -9.80
CA LEU A 75 8.38 3.71 -9.54
C LEU A 75 7.15 4.53 -9.18
N THR A 76 7.31 5.56 -8.35
CA THR A 76 6.20 6.44 -7.94
C THR A 76 5.62 7.23 -9.10
N LEU A 77 6.46 7.81 -9.95
CA LEU A 77 6.01 8.52 -11.13
C LEU A 77 5.40 7.57 -12.16
N GLU A 78 5.96 6.37 -12.32
CA GLU A 78 5.37 5.34 -13.17
C GLU A 78 3.97 4.97 -12.69
N ASN A 79 3.78 4.71 -11.39
CA ASN A 79 2.48 4.47 -10.77
C ASN A 79 1.54 5.65 -10.96
N TYR A 80 2.01 6.88 -10.77
CA TYR A 80 1.20 8.09 -10.92
C TYR A 80 0.68 8.27 -12.36
N PHE A 81 1.53 8.03 -13.37
CA PHE A 81 1.17 8.23 -14.77
C PHE A 81 0.49 7.04 -15.44
N ASN A 82 0.81 5.80 -15.03
CA ASN A 82 0.16 4.59 -15.54
C ASN A 82 -1.13 4.28 -14.78
N GLY A 83 -1.13 4.58 -13.48
CA GLY A 83 -2.23 4.40 -12.57
C GLY A 83 -2.92 5.72 -12.24
N SER A 84 -3.48 6.38 -13.24
CA SER A 84 -4.77 7.05 -13.00
C SER A 84 -5.86 5.98 -13.12
N PRO A 85 -6.11 5.10 -12.12
CA PRO A 85 -7.45 4.59 -12.02
C PRO A 85 -8.31 5.83 -11.81
N VAL A 86 -9.41 5.90 -12.54
CA VAL A 86 -10.56 6.74 -12.20
C VAL A 86 -10.61 6.83 -10.67
N ASP A 87 -10.40 8.04 -10.12
CA ASP A 87 -10.49 8.36 -8.68
C ASP A 87 -11.50 7.39 -8.08
N PRO A 88 -11.07 6.39 -7.28
CA PRO A 88 -11.96 5.44 -6.66
C PRO A 88 -13.06 6.23 -5.98
N GLN A 89 -14.19 6.35 -6.67
CA GLN A 89 -15.32 7.11 -6.17
C GLN A 89 -15.86 6.29 -5.02
N PHE A 90 -15.34 6.58 -3.84
CA PHE A 90 -15.85 6.13 -2.57
C PHE A 90 -17.22 6.76 -2.44
N VAL A 91 -18.25 6.01 -2.85
CA VAL A 91 -19.63 6.46 -2.74
C VAL A 91 -19.97 6.43 -1.26
N ASP A 92 -20.20 7.62 -0.69
CA ASP A 92 -20.63 7.80 0.69
C ASP A 92 -22.07 7.28 0.84
N GLN A 93 -22.22 5.95 0.94
CA GLN A 93 -23.52 5.32 1.12
C GLN A 93 -23.85 5.29 2.61
N THR A 94 -25.01 5.84 2.97
CA THR A 94 -25.64 5.81 4.29
C THR A 94 -26.13 4.40 4.65
N VAL A 95 -25.21 3.46 4.79
CA VAL A 95 -25.41 2.18 5.48
C VAL A 95 -24.14 1.87 6.27
N THR A 96 -24.30 1.44 7.52
CA THR A 96 -23.22 1.20 8.48
C THR A 96 -22.17 0.22 7.96
N GLY A 97 -20.88 0.51 8.17
CA GLY A 97 -19.79 -0.44 8.00
C GLY A 97 -19.12 -0.46 6.62
N VAL A 98 -18.82 0.74 6.06
CA VAL A 98 -18.05 0.98 4.81
C VAL A 98 -18.56 0.26 3.57
N SER A 99 -18.79 1.00 2.48
CA SER A 99 -19.22 0.36 1.25
C SER A 99 -18.25 -0.76 0.84
N GLU A 100 -18.75 -1.98 0.68
CA GLU A 100 -17.97 -3.14 0.25
C GLU A 100 -17.17 -2.84 -1.03
N LYS A 101 -17.77 -2.03 -1.90
CA LYS A 101 -17.15 -1.50 -3.10
C LYS A 101 -15.87 -0.71 -2.80
N ALA A 102 -15.88 0.19 -1.82
CA ALA A 102 -14.71 0.98 -1.40
C ALA A 102 -13.55 0.07 -0.96
N PHE A 103 -13.85 -0.91 -0.10
CA PHE A 103 -12.86 -1.85 0.42
C PHE A 103 -12.14 -2.58 -0.72
N TYR A 104 -12.90 -3.15 -1.66
CA TYR A 104 -12.31 -3.89 -2.77
C TYR A 104 -11.63 -3.00 -3.82
N GLN A 105 -12.07 -1.75 -3.99
CA GLN A 105 -11.35 -0.77 -4.81
C GLN A 105 -9.94 -0.49 -4.27
N VAL A 106 -9.79 -0.39 -2.94
CA VAL A 106 -8.47 -0.25 -2.31
C VAL A 106 -7.61 -1.49 -2.57
N ILE A 107 -8.15 -2.69 -2.39
CA ILE A 107 -7.45 -3.95 -2.68
C ILE A 107 -7.00 -4.02 -4.14
N ASP A 108 -7.87 -3.65 -5.08
CA ASP A 108 -7.56 -3.67 -6.51
C ASP A 108 -6.47 -2.67 -6.86
N TYR A 109 -6.46 -1.51 -6.22
CA TYR A 109 -5.39 -0.54 -6.40
C TYR A 109 -4.07 -1.02 -5.79
N MET A 110 -4.09 -1.63 -4.60
CA MET A 110 -2.91 -2.27 -4.02
C MET A 110 -2.37 -3.38 -4.93
N ASN A 111 -3.23 -4.18 -5.58
CA ASN A 111 -2.81 -5.18 -6.55
C ASN A 111 -2.04 -4.57 -7.74
N ILE A 112 -2.50 -3.43 -8.27
CA ILE A 112 -1.81 -2.68 -9.34
C ILE A 112 -0.43 -2.21 -8.84
N LEU A 113 -0.37 -1.58 -7.67
CA LEU A 113 0.87 -1.06 -7.09
C LEU A 113 1.88 -2.16 -6.80
N GLY A 114 1.42 -3.29 -6.25
CA GLY A 114 2.26 -4.45 -5.96
C GLY A 114 2.84 -5.05 -7.22
N LYS A 115 2.02 -5.26 -8.26
CA LYS A 115 2.50 -5.74 -9.57
C LYS A 115 3.57 -4.82 -10.18
N ASN A 116 3.43 -3.51 -10.04
CA ASN A 116 4.45 -2.58 -10.50
C ASN A 116 5.74 -2.71 -9.70
N LEU A 117 5.66 -2.88 -8.36
CA LEU A 117 6.82 -3.10 -7.50
C LEU A 117 7.60 -4.39 -7.83
N GLU A 118 6.94 -5.43 -8.38
CA GLU A 118 7.63 -6.65 -8.85
C GLU A 118 8.69 -6.36 -9.92
N GLY A 119 8.48 -5.32 -10.74
CA GLY A 119 9.42 -4.88 -11.78
C GLY A 119 10.70 -4.22 -11.23
N PHE A 120 10.70 -3.80 -9.96
CA PHE A 120 11.79 -3.06 -9.32
C PHE A 120 12.54 -3.92 -8.30
N LYS A 121 13.16 -5.00 -8.78
CA LYS A 121 13.91 -5.95 -7.92
C LYS A 121 15.04 -5.30 -7.12
N SER A 122 15.72 -4.29 -7.65
CA SER A 122 16.79 -3.57 -6.93
C SER A 122 16.28 -2.93 -5.62
N LEU A 123 15.03 -2.47 -5.66
CA LEU A 123 14.36 -1.76 -4.58
C LEU A 123 13.75 -2.74 -3.59
N ASN A 124 12.92 -3.68 -4.08
CA ASN A 124 12.10 -4.52 -3.21
C ASN A 124 12.90 -5.56 -2.40
N VAL A 125 14.08 -6.02 -2.87
CA VAL A 125 14.92 -6.98 -2.11
C VAL A 125 15.45 -6.41 -0.80
N ARG A 126 15.45 -5.07 -0.66
CA ARG A 126 15.91 -4.36 0.54
C ARG A 126 14.78 -4.01 1.49
N PHE A 127 13.54 -4.35 1.16
CA PHE A 127 12.39 -3.99 1.97
C PHE A 127 12.19 -5.01 3.11
N ASP A 128 11.99 -4.46 4.30
CA ASP A 128 11.37 -5.16 5.41
C ASP A 128 9.84 -4.94 5.38
N GLU A 129 9.14 -5.50 6.37
CA GLU A 129 7.67 -5.41 6.48
C GLU A 129 7.18 -3.96 6.50
N GLU A 130 7.86 -3.10 7.27
CA GLU A 130 7.54 -1.68 7.39
C GLU A 130 7.74 -0.95 6.07
N ARG A 131 8.84 -1.17 5.35
CA ARG A 131 9.07 -0.56 4.03
C ARG A 131 8.06 -1.00 2.98
N TYR A 132 7.64 -2.27 2.97
CA TYR A 132 6.59 -2.72 2.07
C TYR A 132 5.25 -2.04 2.37
N ARG A 133 4.88 -1.89 3.65
CA ARG A 133 3.68 -1.14 4.04
C ARG A 133 3.81 0.33 3.61
N ASP A 134 4.91 0.98 3.95
CA ASP A 134 5.17 2.39 3.69
C ASP A 134 5.15 2.71 2.19
N TYR A 135 5.52 1.75 1.34
CA TYR A 135 5.36 1.87 -0.11
C TYR A 135 3.92 2.12 -0.54
N PHE A 136 2.92 1.44 0.03
CA PHE A 136 1.52 1.61 -0.40
C PHE A 136 0.90 2.93 0.07
N ILE A 137 1.29 3.44 1.23
CA ILE A 137 0.61 4.56 1.92
C ILE A 137 0.53 5.85 1.07
N PRO A 138 1.62 6.34 0.44
CA PRO A 138 1.56 7.54 -0.41
C PRO A 138 0.55 7.41 -1.55
N PHE A 139 0.48 6.24 -2.18
CA PHE A 139 -0.47 5.98 -3.26
C PHE A 139 -1.90 5.89 -2.73
N LEU A 140 -2.12 5.21 -1.60
CA LEU A 140 -3.44 5.17 -0.96
C LEU A 140 -3.96 6.57 -0.58
N ASN A 141 -3.07 7.47 -0.14
CA ASN A 141 -3.39 8.88 0.10
C ASN A 141 -3.66 9.67 -1.19
N SER A 142 -3.11 9.24 -2.33
CA SER A 142 -3.33 9.90 -3.62
C SER A 142 -4.68 9.54 -4.26
N ILE A 143 -5.33 8.50 -3.76
CA ILE A 143 -6.61 7.99 -4.29
C ILE A 143 -7.68 9.08 -4.26
N SER A 144 -7.78 9.84 -3.17
CA SER A 144 -8.86 10.79 -2.96
C SER A 144 -8.47 11.87 -1.95
N LYS A 145 -8.94 13.11 -2.17
CA LYS A 145 -8.75 14.23 -1.22
C LYS A 145 -9.62 14.13 0.03
N ASN A 146 -10.60 13.23 0.04
CA ASN A 146 -11.57 13.11 1.13
C ASN A 146 -11.20 12.03 2.15
N HIS A 147 -10.05 11.40 1.98
CA HIS A 147 -9.60 10.25 2.74
C HIS A 147 -8.15 10.40 3.13
N SER A 148 -7.74 9.68 4.15
CA SER A 148 -6.35 9.60 4.57
C SER A 148 -6.00 8.16 4.91
N ALA A 149 -4.89 7.68 4.37
CA ALA A 149 -4.22 6.45 4.72
C ALA A 149 -3.06 6.76 5.66
N LYS A 150 -2.97 6.03 6.77
CA LYS A 150 -1.87 6.15 7.71
C LYS A 150 -1.27 4.79 8.01
N GLY A 151 0.04 4.80 8.16
CA GLY A 151 0.80 3.68 8.71
C GLY A 151 0.76 3.70 10.22
N GLU A 152 0.82 2.54 10.84
CA GLU A 152 1.22 2.43 12.26
C GLU A 152 0.30 3.15 13.23
N VAL A 153 -1.01 3.07 12.97
CA VAL A 153 -2.02 3.79 13.74
C VAL A 153 -2.54 2.93 14.88
N PHE A 154 -2.59 3.50 16.08
CA PHE A 154 -3.29 2.87 17.19
C PHE A 154 -4.78 2.75 16.88
N ASN A 155 -5.30 1.52 16.87
CA ASN A 155 -6.72 1.23 16.74
C ASN A 155 -7.14 0.26 17.87
N ARG A 156 -8.22 0.62 18.58
CA ARG A 156 -8.71 -0.02 19.82
C ARG A 156 -7.60 -0.29 20.85
N ASN A 157 -6.97 -1.46 20.81
CA ASN A 157 -5.97 -1.95 21.79
C ASN A 157 -4.59 -2.26 21.17
N GLY A 158 -4.38 -2.02 19.87
CA GLY A 158 -3.14 -2.38 19.15
C GLY A 158 -2.78 -1.39 18.03
N LYS A 159 -1.75 -1.73 17.24
CA LYS A 159 -1.17 -0.89 16.18
C LYS A 159 -1.44 -1.52 14.81
N THR A 160 -2.35 -0.95 14.01
CA THR A 160 -2.65 -1.46 12.65
C THR A 160 -1.59 -0.98 11.68
N ASP A 161 -1.16 -1.86 10.77
CA ASP A 161 -0.23 -1.46 9.71
C ASP A 161 -0.83 -0.42 8.78
N ILE A 162 -1.99 -0.67 8.14
CA ILE A 162 -2.64 0.31 7.26
C ILE A 162 -4.06 0.59 7.75
N LEU A 163 -4.33 1.86 8.05
CA LEU A 163 -5.67 2.36 8.32
C LEU A 163 -6.03 3.48 7.35
N MET A 164 -7.11 3.31 6.60
CA MET A 164 -7.72 4.39 5.82
C MET A 164 -9.01 4.84 6.47
N PHE A 165 -9.25 6.14 6.50
CA PHE A 165 -10.47 6.73 7.04
C PHE A 165 -10.89 7.96 6.22
N ASP A 166 -12.18 8.28 6.27
CA ASP A 166 -12.73 9.50 5.67
C ASP A 166 -12.53 10.74 6.55
N ASN A 167 -12.83 11.92 6.01
CA ASN A 167 -12.76 13.17 6.75
C ASN A 167 -13.72 13.24 7.96
N ASN A 168 -14.71 12.35 8.04
CA ASN A 168 -15.62 12.24 9.17
C ASN A 168 -15.09 11.28 10.27
N GLY A 169 -13.95 10.63 10.04
CA GLY A 169 -13.32 9.69 10.96
C GLY A 169 -13.86 8.25 10.87
N ASN A 170 -14.62 7.90 9.84
CA ASN A 170 -15.05 6.53 9.62
C ASN A 170 -13.90 5.73 8.99
N ASN A 171 -13.55 4.60 9.61
CA ASN A 171 -12.63 3.63 9.00
C ASN A 171 -13.20 3.18 7.67
N LEU A 172 -12.38 3.08 6.62
CA LEU A 172 -12.74 2.58 5.29
C LEU A 172 -11.98 1.30 4.92
N PHE A 173 -10.78 1.17 5.43
CA PHE A 173 -9.91 0.05 5.13
C PHE A 173 -8.97 -0.18 6.31
N ILE A 174 -8.90 -1.43 6.74
CA ILE A 174 -8.03 -1.88 7.82
C ILE A 174 -7.25 -3.06 7.26
N ALA A 175 -5.92 -2.97 7.31
CA ALA A 175 -5.06 -4.08 6.94
C ALA A 175 -3.91 -4.29 7.92
N GLU A 176 -3.60 -5.56 8.15
CA GLU A 176 -2.35 -5.99 8.77
C GLU A 176 -1.40 -6.50 7.67
N CYS A 177 -0.15 -6.09 7.74
CA CYS A 177 0.89 -6.47 6.80
C CYS A 177 1.83 -7.50 7.46
N LYS A 178 2.23 -8.54 6.74
CA LYS A 178 3.28 -9.47 7.21
C LYS A 178 4.23 -9.86 6.10
N LEU A 179 5.52 -9.97 6.43
CA LEU A 179 6.46 -10.73 5.60
C LEU A 179 6.23 -12.23 5.77
N TRP A 180 6.12 -12.95 4.66
CA TRP A 180 6.00 -14.40 4.68
C TRP A 180 7.24 -15.05 5.30
N LYS A 181 7.04 -15.71 6.45
CA LYS A 181 8.04 -16.50 7.17
C LYS A 181 7.50 -17.89 7.56
N GLY A 182 6.43 -18.34 6.88
CA GLY A 182 5.71 -19.57 7.18
C GLY A 182 4.33 -19.34 7.80
N GLU A 183 3.54 -20.42 7.87
CA GLU A 183 2.13 -20.42 8.30
C GLU A 183 1.93 -19.83 9.71
N LYS A 184 2.89 -20.06 10.62
CA LYS A 184 2.81 -19.49 11.98
C LYS A 184 2.73 -17.96 11.95
N TYR A 185 3.61 -17.30 11.19
CA TYR A 185 3.64 -15.83 11.11
C TYR A 185 2.39 -15.26 10.45
N LEU A 186 1.84 -15.98 9.46
CA LEU A 186 0.55 -15.65 8.86
C LEU A 186 -0.58 -15.67 9.89
N ILE A 187 -0.67 -16.75 10.67
CA ILE A 187 -1.73 -16.92 11.68
C ILE A 187 -1.55 -15.96 12.85
N ASP A 188 -0.32 -15.66 13.27
CA ASP A 188 -0.05 -14.63 14.28
C ASP A 188 -0.56 -13.25 13.81
N GLY A 189 -0.31 -12.89 12.54
CA GLY A 189 -0.86 -11.66 11.95
C GLY A 189 -2.38 -11.66 11.82
N LEU A 190 -2.99 -12.79 11.44
CA LEU A 190 -4.44 -12.94 11.41
C LEU A 190 -5.07 -12.77 12.80
N ASN A 191 -4.47 -13.38 13.83
CA ASN A 191 -4.93 -13.26 15.21
C ASN A 191 -4.85 -11.82 15.69
N GLN A 192 -3.73 -11.15 15.42
CA GLN A 192 -3.55 -9.73 15.72
C GLN A 192 -4.62 -8.88 15.03
N LEU A 193 -4.91 -9.18 13.76
CA LEU A 193 -5.93 -8.48 12.97
C LEU A 193 -7.32 -8.61 13.59
N LEU A 194 -7.71 -9.84 13.95
CA LEU A 194 -9.00 -10.15 14.54
C LEU A 194 -9.14 -9.61 15.98
N SER A 195 -8.08 -9.68 16.80
CA SER A 195 -8.13 -9.27 18.21
C SER A 195 -8.08 -7.77 18.41
N ASN A 196 -7.30 -7.06 17.58
CA ASN A 196 -6.97 -5.66 17.83
C ASN A 196 -7.83 -4.69 17.03
N TYR A 197 -8.31 -5.07 15.84
CA TYR A 197 -8.78 -4.08 14.87
C TYR A 197 -10.23 -4.22 14.44
N VAL A 198 -10.85 -5.36 14.73
CA VAL A 198 -12.26 -5.55 14.42
C VAL A 198 -13.08 -4.93 15.56
N ASN A 199 -13.50 -3.67 15.39
CA ASN A 199 -14.57 -3.14 16.22
C ASN A 199 -15.87 -3.86 15.86
N TRP A 200 -16.86 -3.82 16.74
CA TRP A 200 -18.20 -4.37 16.48
C TRP A 200 -18.80 -3.94 15.12
N ARG A 201 -18.40 -2.76 14.60
CA ARG A 201 -18.88 -2.20 13.33
C ARG A 201 -18.02 -2.57 12.12
N ASP A 202 -16.82 -3.08 12.33
CA ASP A 202 -15.91 -3.41 11.23
C ASP A 202 -16.28 -4.80 10.71
N GLU A 203 -16.80 -4.84 9.48
CA GLU A 203 -17.29 -6.06 8.86
C GLU A 203 -16.26 -6.68 7.89
N LYS A 204 -15.19 -5.95 7.56
CA LYS A 204 -14.22 -6.32 6.52
C LYS A 204 -12.82 -5.85 6.89
N VAL A 205 -11.84 -6.74 6.76
CA VAL A 205 -10.43 -6.47 7.05
C VAL A 205 -9.54 -7.20 6.04
N ALA A 206 -8.31 -6.73 5.84
CA ALA A 206 -7.35 -7.36 4.94
C ALA A 206 -6.10 -7.87 5.68
N LEU A 207 -5.63 -9.04 5.29
CA LEU A 207 -4.33 -9.57 5.67
C LEU A 207 -3.44 -9.56 4.43
N VAL A 208 -2.43 -8.70 4.42
CA VAL A 208 -1.55 -8.48 3.28
C VAL A 208 -0.20 -9.12 3.53
N ILE A 209 0.17 -10.07 2.69
CA ILE A 209 1.36 -10.90 2.85
C ILE A 209 2.34 -10.65 1.73
N PHE A 210 3.58 -10.32 2.11
CA PHE A 210 4.67 -10.07 1.18
C PHE A 210 5.62 -11.28 1.18
N ASN A 211 5.69 -12.01 0.07
CA ASN A 211 6.67 -13.07 -0.13
C ASN A 211 7.93 -12.51 -0.80
N ARG A 212 9.01 -12.35 -0.05
CA ARG A 212 10.30 -11.88 -0.59
C ARG A 212 11.30 -13.01 -0.83
N ASP A 213 11.22 -14.09 -0.05
CA ASP A 213 12.33 -15.05 0.06
C ASP A 213 12.00 -16.43 -0.55
N THR A 214 10.71 -16.80 -0.67
CA THR A 214 10.32 -18.16 -1.13
C THR A 214 10.10 -18.19 -2.64
N LYS A 215 10.95 -18.91 -3.38
CA LYS A 215 10.84 -19.03 -4.85
C LYS A 215 9.57 -19.74 -5.34
N ASN A 216 9.12 -20.77 -4.61
CA ASN A 216 7.90 -21.50 -4.97
C ASN A 216 6.67 -20.76 -4.43
N PHE A 217 6.23 -19.73 -5.16
CA PHE A 217 5.10 -18.91 -4.71
C PHE A 217 3.77 -19.67 -4.69
N THR A 218 3.58 -20.69 -5.55
CA THR A 218 2.40 -21.56 -5.50
C THR A 218 2.29 -22.28 -4.15
N ASP A 219 3.41 -22.75 -3.59
CA ASP A 219 3.42 -23.37 -2.25
C ASP A 219 3.06 -22.35 -1.15
N VAL A 220 3.50 -21.10 -1.27
CA VAL A 220 3.11 -20.01 -0.35
C VAL A 220 1.61 -19.74 -0.41
N ILE A 221 1.03 -19.67 -1.61
CA ILE A 221 -0.41 -19.46 -1.81
C ILE A 221 -1.21 -20.58 -1.15
N GLU A 222 -0.89 -21.84 -1.46
CA GLU A 222 -1.63 -23.00 -0.96
C GLU A 222 -1.51 -23.16 0.56
N LYS A 223 -0.30 -23.00 1.12
CA LYS A 223 -0.09 -23.01 2.58
C LYS A 223 -0.86 -21.89 3.26
N SER A 224 -0.82 -20.69 2.71
CA SER A 224 -1.54 -19.56 3.30
C SER A 224 -3.05 -19.80 3.31
N ARG A 225 -3.61 -20.24 2.18
CA ARG A 225 -5.04 -20.56 2.06
C ARG A 225 -5.44 -21.64 3.06
N ASN A 226 -4.68 -22.74 3.15
CA ASN A 226 -5.00 -23.88 4.00
C ASN A 226 -4.86 -23.54 5.49
N ALA A 227 -3.84 -22.76 5.87
CA ALA A 227 -3.66 -22.30 7.24
C ALA A 227 -4.83 -21.42 7.71
N ILE A 228 -5.30 -20.49 6.89
CA ILE A 228 -6.47 -19.65 7.22
C ILE A 228 -7.74 -20.50 7.32
N LEU A 229 -7.95 -21.45 6.41
CA LEU A 229 -9.11 -22.37 6.47
C LEU A 229 -9.10 -23.24 7.74
N ALA A 230 -7.93 -23.56 8.27
CA ALA A 230 -7.79 -24.34 9.49
C ALA A 230 -7.97 -23.52 10.79
N HIS A 231 -8.11 -22.19 10.68
CA HIS A 231 -8.28 -21.32 11.83
C HIS A 231 -9.62 -21.55 12.53
N GLU A 232 -9.64 -21.55 13.87
CA GLU A 232 -10.83 -21.92 14.67
C GLU A 232 -12.05 -21.01 14.45
N LEU A 233 -11.81 -19.73 14.15
CA LEU A 233 -12.84 -18.75 13.84
C LEU A 233 -13.26 -18.72 12.36
N CYS A 234 -12.56 -19.43 11.48
CA CYS A 234 -12.87 -19.46 10.05
C CYS A 234 -14.11 -20.33 9.80
N GLU A 235 -15.11 -19.77 9.12
CA GLU A 235 -16.32 -20.48 8.69
C GLU A 235 -16.20 -21.04 7.26
N GLY A 236 -15.24 -20.54 6.48
CA GLY A 236 -14.92 -21.04 5.15
C GLY A 236 -14.48 -19.98 4.14
N LEU A 237 -14.07 -20.44 2.96
CA LEU A 237 -13.79 -19.59 1.80
C LEU A 237 -15.11 -19.09 1.21
N VAL A 238 -15.21 -17.77 1.03
CA VAL A 238 -16.38 -17.11 0.44
C VAL A 238 -16.16 -16.86 -1.04
N ASN A 239 -14.98 -16.36 -1.41
CA ASN A 239 -14.67 -16.00 -2.78
C ASN A 239 -13.16 -16.08 -3.05
N GLN A 240 -12.80 -16.21 -4.33
CA GLN A 240 -11.44 -16.05 -4.81
C GLN A 240 -11.44 -15.01 -5.94
N ARG A 241 -11.02 -13.78 -5.63
CA ARG A 241 -11.06 -12.66 -6.58
C ARG A 241 -9.93 -12.69 -7.60
N ALA A 242 -8.80 -13.32 -7.24
CA ALA A 242 -7.63 -13.52 -8.09
C ALA A 242 -6.85 -14.77 -7.66
N GLN A 243 -5.78 -15.12 -8.38
CA GLN A 243 -4.91 -16.25 -8.00
C GLN A 243 -4.28 -16.07 -6.60
N THR A 244 -4.12 -14.82 -6.15
CA THR A 244 -3.44 -14.42 -4.93
C THR A 244 -4.36 -13.71 -3.92
N ASN A 245 -5.67 -13.69 -4.18
CA ASN A 245 -6.64 -12.93 -3.39
C ASN A 245 -7.83 -13.82 -3.01
N PHE A 246 -8.03 -14.01 -1.70
CA PHE A 246 -9.02 -14.94 -1.14
C PHE A 246 -9.83 -14.27 -0.05
N THR A 247 -11.15 -14.34 -0.16
CA THR A 247 -12.07 -13.83 0.86
C THR A 247 -12.57 -14.97 1.73
N PHE A 248 -12.42 -14.86 3.04
CA PHE A 248 -12.90 -15.84 4.01
C PHE A 248 -13.94 -15.22 4.94
N SER A 249 -14.91 -16.02 5.40
CA SER A 249 -15.83 -15.62 6.47
C SER A 249 -15.29 -16.08 7.81
N PHE A 250 -15.26 -15.19 8.78
CA PHE A 250 -14.84 -15.44 10.15
C PHE A 250 -15.96 -15.09 11.12
N LYS A 251 -16.05 -15.81 12.23
CA LYS A 251 -16.85 -15.38 13.38
C LYS A 251 -16.17 -14.21 14.07
N ASN A 252 -16.96 -13.24 14.51
CA ASN A 252 -16.42 -12.15 15.32
C ASN A 252 -15.97 -12.71 16.70
N PRO A 253 -14.74 -12.40 17.16
CA PRO A 253 -14.21 -12.90 18.44
C PRO A 253 -15.06 -12.50 19.65
N ASP A 254 -15.66 -11.30 19.60
CA ASP A 254 -16.46 -10.73 20.70
C ASP A 254 -17.97 -11.04 20.55
N ASP A 255 -18.43 -11.42 19.34
CA ASP A 255 -19.83 -11.79 19.08
C ASP A 255 -19.97 -12.88 18.02
N PRO A 256 -20.21 -14.13 18.44
CA PRO A 256 -20.37 -15.25 17.53
C PRO A 256 -21.52 -15.13 16.52
N ASN A 257 -22.48 -14.23 16.73
CA ASN A 257 -23.57 -14.00 15.77
C ASN A 257 -23.18 -13.05 14.63
N LYS A 258 -22.02 -12.42 14.73
CA LYS A 258 -21.48 -11.53 13.72
C LYS A 258 -20.38 -12.20 12.92
N LYS A 259 -20.32 -11.76 11.66
CA LYS A 259 -19.33 -12.24 10.70
C LYS A 259 -18.39 -11.10 10.30
N ILE A 260 -17.16 -11.48 10.01
CA ILE A 260 -16.11 -10.60 9.51
C ILE A 260 -15.61 -11.24 8.22
N LEU A 261 -15.50 -10.46 7.15
CA LEU A 261 -14.81 -10.89 5.95
C LEU A 261 -13.33 -10.55 6.07
N VAL A 262 -12.49 -11.56 5.92
CA VAL A 262 -11.03 -11.40 5.88
C VAL A 262 -10.57 -11.62 4.44
N GLU A 263 -10.01 -10.59 3.82
CA GLU A 263 -9.38 -10.67 2.51
C GLU A 263 -7.88 -10.96 2.67
N LEU A 264 -7.43 -12.15 2.28
CA LEU A 264 -6.01 -12.46 2.14
C LEU A 264 -5.52 -11.92 0.80
N VAL A 265 -4.46 -11.11 0.81
CA VAL A 265 -3.77 -10.63 -0.39
C VAL A 265 -2.30 -11.04 -0.34
N LEU A 266 -1.82 -11.71 -1.37
CA LEU A 266 -0.44 -12.20 -1.45
C LEU A 266 0.32 -11.51 -2.59
N PHE A 267 1.47 -10.92 -2.26
CA PHE A 267 2.40 -10.36 -3.24
C PHE A 267 3.68 -11.19 -3.33
N ASN A 268 4.27 -11.29 -4.51
CA ASN A 268 5.50 -12.05 -4.75
C ASN A 268 6.64 -11.17 -5.25
N PHE A 269 7.70 -11.08 -4.46
CA PHE A 269 8.91 -10.30 -4.72
C PHE A 269 10.19 -11.15 -4.72
N ALA A 270 10.06 -12.49 -4.73
CA ALA A 270 11.19 -13.42 -4.73
C ALA A 270 11.93 -13.58 -6.08
#